data_AF-A0A4Q4ZUR1-F1
#
_entry.id   AF-A0A4Q4ZUR1-F1
#
_cell.length_a   1.000
_cell.length_b   1.000
_cell.length_c   1.000
_cell.angle_alpha   90.00
_cell.angle_beta   90.00
_cell.angle_gamma   90.00
#
_symmetry.space_group_name_H-M   'P 1'
#
loop_
_entity.id
_entity.type
_entity.pdbx_description
1 polymer ?
#
loop_
_entity_poly.entity_id
_entity_poly.type
_entity_poly.pdbx_seq_one_letter_code
_entity_poly.pdbx_strand_id
1 'polypeptide(L)'
;MRHGDTLLLWLMTIANVCTGASIGWRNFHEEGPKTPRHFAGRYTVVPLVVRGTIEPGGDVLSFSGTIQEIEAQILKRKPDFEWADFKQFRPPAVLRREGRNDRRVWDVPPASRAAVEVMRDDFASKLRAFPIPVSSGGQCVRAGCHQDAAVWLCNDYLGAKERLGFSLAGLLDQILNNEECEVQGRPDLVQGQAFDGDEFNVIVRADTCDGPGMVRREGEL
;
A
#
# COMPACT_ATOMS: atom_id res chain seq x y z
N MET A 1 51.73 58.52 -35.39
CA MET A 1 50.27 58.74 -35.28
C MET A 1 49.59 58.02 -36.43
N ARG A 2 48.45 57.32 -36.20
CA ARG A 2 47.49 56.81 -37.21
C ARG A 2 48.05 55.82 -38.27
N HIS A 3 47.26 55.08 -39.04
CA HIS A 3 46.03 54.25 -38.81
C HIS A 3 45.70 53.52 -40.15
N GLY A 4 44.79 52.54 -40.14
CA GLY A 4 44.43 51.67 -41.30
C GLY A 4 45.01 50.26 -41.11
N ASP A 5 44.27 49.15 -41.01
CA ASP A 5 43.02 48.71 -41.69
C ASP A 5 43.23 48.55 -43.21
N THR A 6 42.82 47.48 -43.90
CA THR A 6 41.77 46.44 -43.69
C THR A 6 42.15 45.15 -44.50
N LEU A 7 41.51 43.96 -44.57
CA LEU A 7 40.22 43.34 -44.17
C LEU A 7 40.37 41.76 -44.14
N LEU A 8 39.34 41.03 -43.67
CA LEU A 8 38.96 39.58 -43.78
C LEU A 8 39.96 38.50 -44.33
N LEU A 9 40.13 37.34 -43.66
CA LEU A 9 39.37 36.05 -43.79
C LEU A 9 39.21 35.54 -45.25
N TRP A 10 39.43 34.25 -45.58
CA TRP A 10 39.19 32.97 -44.85
C TRP A 10 40.35 31.95 -45.09
N LEU A 11 40.38 30.67 -44.68
CA LEU A 11 39.40 29.75 -44.05
C LEU A 11 40.08 28.80 -43.01
N MET A 12 39.95 27.45 -43.14
CA MET A 12 40.36 26.40 -42.18
C MET A 12 40.63 25.06 -42.89
N THR A 13 41.58 24.25 -42.37
CA THR A 13 41.47 22.78 -42.12
C THR A 13 42.69 22.32 -41.29
N ILE A 14 42.55 21.99 -40.00
CA ILE A 14 42.21 20.67 -39.38
C ILE A 14 43.45 19.80 -39.05
N ALA A 15 43.36 19.11 -37.89
CA ALA A 15 44.33 18.18 -37.27
C ALA A 15 45.53 18.87 -36.54
N ASN A 16 46.07 18.34 -35.42
CA ASN A 16 45.78 17.09 -34.70
C ASN A 16 46.17 17.16 -33.19
N VAL A 17 46.03 16.02 -32.48
CA VAL A 17 46.63 15.64 -31.18
C VAL A 17 45.92 16.07 -29.88
N CYS A 18 45.02 15.18 -29.45
CA CYS A 18 44.95 14.58 -28.11
C CYS A 18 45.75 15.21 -26.93
N THR A 19 45.08 16.00 -26.10
CA THR A 19 45.17 15.90 -24.63
C THR A 19 43.82 16.21 -24.00
N GLY A 20 43.25 15.25 -23.27
CA GLY A 20 41.96 15.40 -22.57
C GLY A 20 41.98 14.59 -21.28
N ALA A 21 41.87 15.26 -20.14
CA ALA A 21 42.03 14.62 -18.84
C ALA A 21 40.84 13.73 -18.47
N SER A 22 41.12 12.60 -17.83
CA SER A 22 40.12 11.66 -17.32
C SER A 22 39.39 12.25 -16.11
N ILE A 23 38.42 13.15 -16.36
CA ILE A 23 37.45 13.59 -15.34
C ILE A 23 36.59 12.37 -15.00
N GLY A 24 36.92 11.71 -13.88
CA GLY A 24 36.20 10.54 -13.41
C GLY A 24 34.75 10.87 -13.07
N TRP A 25 33.83 10.52 -13.96
CA TRP A 25 32.40 10.53 -13.68
C TRP A 25 32.14 9.56 -12.52
N ARG A 26 31.87 10.11 -11.33
CA ARG A 26 31.33 9.31 -10.24
C ARG A 26 29.94 8.87 -10.65
N ASN A 27 29.69 7.56 -10.61
CA ASN A 27 28.39 6.98 -10.93
C ASN A 27 27.33 7.45 -9.93
N PHE A 28 26.69 8.58 -10.22
CA PHE A 28 25.36 8.87 -9.71
C PHE A 28 24.41 7.87 -10.37
N HIS A 29 24.23 6.72 -9.71
CA HIS A 29 22.98 5.98 -9.84
C HIS A 29 21.89 6.88 -9.26
N GLU A 30 21.25 7.67 -10.12
CA GLU A 30 19.86 8.05 -9.87
C GLU A 30 19.07 6.75 -9.75
N GLU A 31 18.45 6.52 -8.59
CA GLU A 31 17.46 5.46 -8.46
C GLU A 31 16.25 5.84 -9.33
N GLY A 32 16.25 5.38 -10.58
CA GLY A 32 15.12 5.54 -11.48
C GLY A 32 13.81 5.08 -10.80
N PRO A 33 12.66 5.68 -11.16
CA PRO A 33 11.40 5.49 -10.44
C PRO A 33 11.08 4.01 -10.26
N LYS A 34 11.14 3.57 -8.99
CA LYS A 34 11.01 2.16 -8.61
C LYS A 34 9.69 1.60 -9.13
N THR A 35 9.77 0.53 -9.92
CA THR A 35 8.61 -0.09 -10.55
C THR A 35 7.56 -0.46 -9.49
N PRO A 36 6.26 -0.24 -9.75
CA PRO A 36 5.20 -0.61 -8.81
C PRO A 36 5.29 -2.10 -8.44
N ARG A 37 5.20 -2.41 -7.14
CA ARG A 37 5.14 -3.81 -6.69
C ARG A 37 3.73 -4.34 -6.93
N HIS A 38 3.59 -5.26 -7.88
CA HIS A 38 2.31 -5.87 -8.23
C HIS A 38 1.95 -7.02 -7.27
N PHE A 39 1.05 -6.74 -6.34
CA PHE A 39 0.42 -7.71 -5.46
C PHE A 39 -0.68 -8.48 -6.21
N ALA A 40 -0.75 -9.80 -6.00
CA ALA A 40 -1.65 -10.70 -6.73
C ALA A 40 -1.63 -10.47 -8.26
N GLY A 41 -0.45 -10.18 -8.82
CA GLY A 41 -0.24 -9.91 -10.24
C GLY A 41 -0.81 -8.60 -10.80
N ARG A 42 -1.65 -7.85 -10.04
CA ARG A 42 -2.33 -6.65 -10.56
C ARG A 42 -2.22 -5.39 -9.71
N TYR A 43 -2.27 -5.49 -8.38
CA TYR A 43 -2.43 -4.31 -7.52
C TYR A 43 -1.12 -3.61 -7.16
N THR A 44 -1.07 -2.28 -7.20
CA THR A 44 0.03 -1.53 -6.59
C THR A 44 -0.19 -1.46 -5.08
N VAL A 45 0.71 -2.06 -4.30
CA VAL A 45 0.65 -1.95 -2.84
C VAL A 45 1.18 -0.61 -2.34
N VAL A 46 0.40 0.03 -1.47
CA VAL A 46 0.74 1.29 -0.80
C VAL A 46 0.54 1.14 0.72
N PRO A 47 1.29 1.87 1.57
CA PRO A 47 1.03 1.88 2.99
C PRO A 47 -0.38 2.37 3.32
N LEU A 48 -1.05 1.72 4.28
CA LEU A 48 -2.20 2.34 4.94
C LEU A 48 -1.72 3.60 5.66
N VAL A 49 -2.44 4.70 5.47
CA VAL A 49 -2.19 5.99 6.13
C VAL A 49 -3.50 6.51 6.71
N VAL A 50 -3.49 6.81 8.00
CA VAL A 50 -4.65 7.35 8.73
C VAL A 50 -4.26 8.72 9.30
N ARG A 51 -5.15 9.70 9.14
CA ARG A 51 -4.98 11.07 9.68
C ARG A 51 -6.14 11.41 10.60
N GLY A 52 -5.88 12.08 11.71
CA GLY A 52 -6.93 12.44 12.68
C GLY A 52 -6.39 12.86 14.04
N THR A 53 -7.28 13.24 14.95
CA THR A 53 -6.94 13.58 16.33
C THR A 53 -7.17 12.39 17.26
N ILE A 54 -6.29 12.22 18.24
CA ILE A 54 -6.37 11.18 19.29
C ILE A 54 -7.00 11.71 20.60
N GLU A 55 -7.20 13.04 20.66
CA GLU A 55 -7.81 13.79 21.76
C GLU A 55 -8.82 14.80 21.20
N PRO A 56 -9.86 15.18 21.97
CA PRO A 56 -10.82 16.22 21.58
C PRO A 56 -10.13 17.58 21.44
N GLY A 57 -10.07 18.12 20.21
CA GLY A 57 -9.46 19.42 19.92
C GLY A 57 -7.92 19.43 19.85
N GLY A 58 -7.27 18.27 19.96
CA GLY A 58 -5.82 18.14 19.75
C GLY A 58 -5.41 18.19 18.26
N ASP A 59 -4.11 18.15 18.01
CA ASP A 59 -3.54 18.24 16.65
C ASP A 59 -3.97 17.08 15.73
N VAL A 60 -4.07 17.36 14.43
CA VAL A 60 -4.30 16.35 13.38
C VAL A 60 -2.99 15.61 13.10
N LEU A 61 -2.83 14.46 13.75
CA LEU A 61 -1.70 13.56 13.56
C LEU A 61 -1.85 12.73 12.27
N SER A 62 -0.76 12.13 11.83
CA SER A 62 -0.71 11.16 10.73
C SER A 62 0.05 9.92 11.19
N PHE A 63 -0.54 8.76 10.93
CA PHE A 63 -0.01 7.44 11.27
C PHE A 63 0.02 6.56 10.03
N SER A 64 0.94 5.60 9.96
CA SER A 64 1.03 4.64 8.86
C SER A 64 1.48 3.26 9.31
N GLY A 65 1.10 2.24 8.55
CA GLY A 65 1.20 0.83 8.94
C GLY A 65 -0.19 0.18 9.02
N THR A 66 -0.27 -1.10 9.40
CA THR A 66 -1.55 -1.78 9.65
C THR A 66 -2.34 -1.11 10.77
N ILE A 67 -3.62 -1.44 10.94
CA ILE A 67 -4.39 -0.90 12.06
C ILE A 67 -3.76 -1.27 13.42
N GLN A 68 -3.22 -2.48 13.58
CA GLN A 68 -2.49 -2.88 14.79
C GLN A 68 -1.17 -2.08 14.98
N GLU A 69 -0.42 -1.79 13.91
CA GLU A 69 0.75 -0.91 13.99
C GLU A 69 0.39 0.54 14.33
N ILE A 70 -0.76 1.02 13.85
CA ILE A 70 -1.29 2.37 14.14
C ILE A 70 -1.79 2.45 15.59
N GLU A 71 -2.53 1.45 16.07
CA GLU A 71 -2.94 1.31 17.48
C GLU A 71 -1.71 1.37 18.40
N ALA A 72 -0.67 0.60 18.10
CA ALA A 72 0.58 0.59 18.84
C ALA A 72 1.39 1.91 18.73
N GLN A 73 1.17 2.74 17.70
CA GLN A 73 1.74 4.09 17.61
C GLN A 73 0.94 5.13 18.42
N ILE A 74 -0.38 4.96 18.52
CA ILE A 74 -1.26 5.84 19.29
C ILE A 74 -1.10 5.55 20.79
N LEU A 75 -1.12 4.29 21.21
CA LEU A 75 -0.97 3.88 22.62
C LEU A 75 0.37 4.32 23.25
N LYS A 76 1.42 4.48 22.44
CA LYS A 76 2.72 5.06 22.87
C LYS A 76 2.65 6.57 23.18
N ARG A 77 1.57 7.25 22.80
CA ARG A 77 1.33 8.69 23.04
C ARG A 77 0.19 8.91 24.02
N LYS A 78 -0.90 8.15 23.86
CA LYS A 78 -2.10 8.15 24.71
C LYS A 78 -2.38 6.69 25.15
N PRO A 79 -1.89 6.25 26.33
CA PRO A 79 -2.05 4.86 26.79
C PRO A 79 -3.49 4.43 27.10
N ASP A 80 -4.41 5.39 27.29
CA ASP A 80 -5.84 5.21 27.51
C ASP A 80 -6.67 5.46 26.23
N PHE A 81 -6.06 5.26 25.05
CA PHE A 81 -6.74 5.47 23.77
C PHE A 81 -7.76 4.38 23.44
N GLU A 82 -8.98 4.81 23.12
CA GLU A 82 -10.03 4.00 22.51
C GLU A 82 -10.33 4.47 21.09
N TRP A 83 -10.60 3.54 20.15
CA TRP A 83 -10.91 3.89 18.75
C TRP A 83 -12.17 4.75 18.59
N ALA A 84 -13.06 4.76 19.59
CA ALA A 84 -14.21 5.66 19.65
C ALA A 84 -13.82 7.15 19.79
N ASP A 85 -12.66 7.45 20.38
CA ASP A 85 -12.15 8.82 20.49
C ASP A 85 -11.67 9.36 19.15
N PHE A 86 -11.07 8.51 18.31
CA PHE A 86 -10.34 8.92 17.12
C PHE A 86 -11.20 9.73 16.13
N LYS A 87 -10.83 10.98 15.87
CA LYS A 87 -11.53 11.85 14.91
C LYS A 87 -10.73 11.94 13.62
N GLN A 88 -11.04 11.05 12.68
CA GLN A 88 -10.37 10.95 11.39
C GLN A 88 -10.60 12.22 10.54
N PHE A 89 -9.51 12.78 10.01
CA PHE A 89 -9.55 13.87 9.05
C PHE A 89 -9.76 13.29 7.64
N ARG A 90 -10.94 13.54 7.05
CA ARG A 90 -11.26 13.12 5.68
C ARG A 90 -11.03 14.26 4.68
N PRO A 91 -10.18 14.10 3.65
CA PRO A 91 -10.15 15.02 2.52
C PRO A 91 -11.41 14.84 1.64
N PRO A 92 -11.77 15.81 0.77
CA PRO A 92 -12.90 15.67 -0.14
C PRO A 92 -12.75 14.49 -1.11
N ALA A 93 -13.83 13.72 -1.29
CA ALA A 93 -13.85 12.59 -2.22
C ALA A 93 -13.83 13.04 -3.69
N VAL A 94 -13.09 12.31 -4.54
CA VAL A 94 -12.92 12.63 -5.97
C VAL A 94 -13.69 11.63 -6.85
N LEU A 95 -14.44 12.18 -7.81
CA LEU A 95 -15.27 11.51 -8.82
C LEU A 95 -14.45 11.27 -10.12
N ARG A 96 -14.80 10.36 -11.05
CA ARG A 96 -15.52 9.07 -11.05
C ARG A 96 -15.32 8.48 -12.46
N ARG A 97 -14.85 7.24 -12.62
CA ARG A 97 -15.01 6.40 -13.84
C ARG A 97 -15.04 4.93 -13.43
N GLU A 98 -15.62 4.09 -14.29
CA GLU A 98 -16.00 2.69 -13.99
C GLU A 98 -14.80 1.73 -14.05
N GLY A 99 -14.75 0.79 -13.11
CA GLY A 99 -13.78 -0.29 -13.09
C GLY A 99 -14.18 -1.46 -13.99
N ARG A 100 -13.26 -2.42 -14.15
CA ARG A 100 -13.54 -3.73 -14.77
C ARG A 100 -13.19 -4.83 -13.79
N ASN A 101 -14.12 -5.75 -13.58
CA ASN A 101 -14.04 -6.80 -12.58
C ASN A 101 -13.85 -8.18 -13.26
N ASP A 102 -12.77 -8.89 -12.93
CA ASP A 102 -12.62 -10.33 -13.23
C ASP A 102 -11.59 -10.99 -12.28
N ARG A 103 -11.77 -12.30 -12.07
CA ARG A 103 -10.93 -13.32 -11.43
C ARG A 103 -10.69 -13.27 -9.92
N ARG A 104 -10.97 -14.44 -9.32
CA ARG A 104 -10.54 -14.85 -7.98
C ARG A 104 -9.02 -15.09 -7.98
N VAL A 105 -8.32 -14.59 -6.96
CA VAL A 105 -6.90 -14.86 -6.72
C VAL A 105 -6.76 -16.17 -5.94
N TRP A 106 -6.29 -17.23 -6.60
CA TRP A 106 -6.10 -18.55 -5.99
C TRP A 106 -4.64 -18.88 -5.63
N ASP A 107 -3.68 -18.19 -6.24
CA ASP A 107 -2.24 -18.46 -6.08
C ASP A 107 -1.59 -17.41 -5.17
N VAL A 108 -1.83 -17.56 -3.87
CA VAL A 108 -1.21 -16.79 -2.78
C VAL A 108 -0.94 -17.73 -1.60
N PRO A 109 0.15 -17.56 -0.84
CA PRO A 109 0.49 -18.47 0.26
C PRO A 109 -0.55 -18.38 1.39
N PRO A 110 -0.95 -19.50 2.01
CA PRO A 110 -2.05 -19.52 2.97
C PRO A 110 -1.70 -18.93 4.34
N ALA A 111 -2.68 -18.27 4.94
CA ALA A 111 -2.63 -17.72 6.29
C ALA A 111 -3.12 -18.73 7.35
N SER A 112 -2.70 -18.55 8.60
CA SER A 112 -3.33 -19.21 9.76
C SER A 112 -4.79 -18.74 9.91
N ARG A 113 -5.75 -19.67 9.89
CA ARG A 113 -7.18 -19.41 10.07
C ARG A 113 -7.45 -18.62 11.35
N ALA A 114 -6.88 -19.07 12.48
CA ALA A 114 -7.06 -18.44 13.79
C ALA A 114 -6.53 -16.99 13.84
N ALA A 115 -5.44 -16.69 13.12
CA ALA A 115 -4.90 -15.34 13.04
C ALA A 115 -5.79 -14.40 12.19
N VAL A 116 -6.46 -14.94 11.17
CA VAL A 116 -7.46 -14.23 10.38
C VAL A 116 -8.75 -13.98 11.18
N GLU A 117 -9.16 -14.94 12.02
CA GLU A 117 -10.30 -14.80 12.94
C GLU A 117 -10.06 -13.69 13.99
N VAL A 118 -8.86 -13.58 14.56
CA VAL A 118 -8.49 -12.46 15.46
C VAL A 118 -8.63 -11.11 14.74
N MET A 119 -8.18 -11.00 13.49
CA MET A 119 -8.36 -9.77 12.71
C MET A 119 -9.82 -9.50 12.34
N ARG A 120 -10.61 -10.54 12.03
CA ARG A 120 -12.06 -10.43 11.81
C ARG A 120 -12.76 -9.88 13.05
N ASP A 121 -12.39 -10.33 14.24
CA ASP A 121 -12.95 -9.87 15.51
C ASP A 121 -12.57 -8.41 15.83
N ASP A 122 -11.32 -7.99 15.60
CA ASP A 122 -10.89 -6.58 15.66
C ASP A 122 -11.75 -5.70 14.72
N PHE A 123 -11.95 -6.15 13.48
CA PHE A 123 -12.76 -5.45 12.47
C PHE A 123 -14.26 -5.40 12.82
N ALA A 124 -14.79 -6.45 13.45
CA ALA A 124 -16.19 -6.55 13.87
C ALA A 124 -16.51 -5.74 15.14
N SER A 125 -15.52 -5.54 16.02
CA SER A 125 -15.67 -4.93 17.35
C SER A 125 -15.04 -3.54 17.45
N LYS A 126 -13.75 -3.43 17.84
CA LYS A 126 -13.01 -2.18 18.05
C LYS A 126 -13.13 -1.22 16.86
N LEU A 127 -12.97 -1.77 15.66
CA LEU A 127 -12.89 -1.01 14.41
C LEU A 127 -14.23 -0.96 13.66
N ARG A 128 -15.33 -1.43 14.26
CA ARG A 128 -16.63 -1.65 13.59
C ARG A 128 -17.07 -0.45 12.75
N ALA A 129 -16.98 0.75 13.32
CA ALA A 129 -17.34 2.02 12.68
C ALA A 129 -16.13 2.82 12.16
N PHE A 130 -14.92 2.27 12.27
CA PHE A 130 -13.69 2.92 11.79
C PHE A 130 -13.60 2.82 10.26
N PRO A 131 -13.43 3.93 9.52
CA PRO A 131 -13.25 3.93 8.07
C PRO A 131 -11.78 3.72 7.70
N ILE A 132 -11.50 2.60 7.03
CA ILE A 132 -10.17 2.25 6.52
C ILE A 132 -10.04 2.85 5.11
N PRO A 133 -9.19 3.88 4.91
CA PRO A 133 -9.02 4.50 3.60
C PRO A 133 -8.15 3.62 2.70
N VAL A 134 -8.53 3.54 1.42
CA VAL A 134 -7.69 2.96 0.37
C VAL A 134 -7.74 3.86 -0.87
N SER A 135 -6.55 4.17 -1.39
CA SER A 135 -6.37 5.03 -2.55
C SER A 135 -6.79 4.35 -3.85
N SER A 136 -6.91 5.12 -4.93
CA SER A 136 -7.58 4.73 -6.18
C SER A 136 -6.84 3.71 -7.05
N GLY A 137 -7.62 2.89 -7.76
CA GLY A 137 -7.25 2.38 -9.09
C GLY A 137 -6.28 1.21 -9.08
N GLY A 138 -6.73 0.06 -8.58
CA GLY A 138 -5.90 -1.13 -8.45
C GLY A 138 -4.84 -0.96 -7.37
N GLN A 139 -5.19 -0.36 -6.23
CA GLN A 139 -4.30 -0.24 -5.08
C GLN A 139 -4.78 -1.10 -3.91
N CYS A 140 -3.83 -1.70 -3.17
CA CYS A 140 -4.11 -2.39 -1.92
C CYS A 140 -3.35 -1.74 -0.77
N VAL A 141 -3.98 -1.74 0.41
CA VAL A 141 -3.37 -1.45 1.71
C VAL A 141 -3.42 -2.69 2.59
N ARG A 142 -2.40 -2.92 3.43
CA ARG A 142 -2.45 -3.97 4.46
C ARG A 142 -3.28 -3.45 5.63
N ALA A 143 -4.56 -3.79 5.65
CA ALA A 143 -5.51 -3.32 6.65
C ALA A 143 -5.25 -3.94 8.03
N GLY A 144 -4.91 -5.23 8.07
CA GLY A 144 -4.51 -5.93 9.29
C GLY A 144 -3.33 -6.87 9.06
N CYS A 145 -2.56 -7.13 10.11
CA CYS A 145 -1.62 -8.25 10.15
C CYS A 145 -1.52 -8.81 11.58
N HIS A 146 -1.53 -10.14 11.70
CA HIS A 146 -1.39 -10.85 12.97
C HIS A 146 -0.72 -12.21 12.71
N GLN A 147 0.33 -12.59 13.46
CA GLN A 147 1.02 -13.89 13.34
C GLN A 147 1.30 -14.33 11.89
N ASP A 148 1.86 -13.41 11.10
CA ASP A 148 2.19 -13.55 9.67
C ASP A 148 1.02 -13.93 8.74
N ALA A 149 -0.22 -13.80 9.22
CA ALA A 149 -1.41 -13.66 8.38
C ALA A 149 -1.69 -12.17 8.12
N ALA A 150 -2.05 -11.82 6.89
CA ALA A 150 -2.39 -10.45 6.51
C ALA A 150 -3.76 -10.33 5.82
N VAL A 151 -4.47 -9.27 6.18
CA VAL A 151 -5.72 -8.84 5.55
C VAL A 151 -5.45 -7.62 4.68
N TRP A 152 -5.58 -7.79 3.37
CA TRP A 152 -5.35 -6.74 2.38
C TRP A 152 -6.69 -6.18 1.91
N LEU A 153 -6.91 -4.88 2.13
CA LEU A 153 -8.05 -4.16 1.55
C LEU A 153 -7.59 -3.58 0.21
N CYS A 154 -8.28 -3.98 -0.85
CA CYS A 154 -7.95 -3.62 -2.23
C CYS A 154 -9.10 -2.86 -2.87
N ASN A 155 -8.74 -1.91 -3.73
CA ASN A 155 -9.63 -0.96 -4.39
C ASN A 155 -9.45 -1.05 -5.91
N ASP A 156 -10.42 -1.67 -6.59
CA ASP A 156 -10.50 -1.68 -8.06
C ASP A 156 -11.20 -0.42 -8.61
N TYR A 157 -11.91 0.33 -7.76
CA TYR A 157 -12.53 1.61 -8.10
C TYR A 157 -11.48 2.72 -8.34
N LEU A 158 -11.72 3.52 -9.38
CA LEU A 158 -10.78 4.55 -9.85
C LEU A 158 -10.73 5.83 -8.99
N GLY A 159 -11.44 5.87 -7.86
CA GLY A 159 -11.36 6.94 -6.87
C GLY A 159 -10.89 6.44 -5.50
N ALA A 160 -10.41 7.34 -4.64
CA ALA A 160 -10.18 7.01 -3.23
C ALA A 160 -11.52 6.80 -2.52
N LYS A 161 -11.61 5.77 -1.68
CA LYS A 161 -12.82 5.41 -0.92
C LYS A 161 -12.43 4.74 0.39
N GLU A 162 -13.34 4.81 1.35
CA GLU A 162 -13.19 4.18 2.67
C GLU A 162 -14.11 2.95 2.75
N ARG A 163 -13.67 1.87 3.40
CA ARG A 163 -14.55 0.77 3.84
C ARG A 163 -14.54 0.71 5.36
N LEU A 164 -15.71 0.52 5.97
CA LEU A 164 -15.86 0.45 7.43
C LEU A 164 -15.40 -0.92 7.94
N GLY A 165 -14.83 -1.01 9.14
CA GLY A 165 -14.34 -2.27 9.71
C GLY A 165 -15.37 -3.41 9.66
N PHE A 166 -16.65 -3.14 9.99
CA PHE A 166 -17.70 -4.17 9.91
C PHE A 166 -17.86 -4.76 8.50
N SER A 167 -17.58 -3.98 7.45
CA SER A 167 -17.64 -4.42 6.06
C SER A 167 -16.45 -5.31 5.69
N LEU A 168 -15.27 -5.09 6.29
CA LEU A 168 -14.14 -6.02 6.14
C LEU A 168 -14.41 -7.32 6.91
N ALA A 169 -14.96 -7.24 8.12
CA ALA A 169 -15.34 -8.43 8.90
C ALA A 169 -16.29 -9.34 8.11
N GLY A 170 -17.36 -8.77 7.52
CA GLY A 170 -18.31 -9.55 6.68
C GLY A 170 -17.73 -10.08 5.35
N LEU A 171 -16.58 -9.57 4.88
CA LEU A 171 -15.82 -10.15 3.76
C LEU A 171 -14.88 -11.26 4.24
N LEU A 172 -14.28 -11.12 5.42
CA LEU A 172 -13.51 -12.18 6.06
C LEU A 172 -14.40 -13.37 6.43
N ASP A 173 -15.63 -13.13 6.88
CA ASP A 173 -16.62 -14.18 7.11
C ASP A 173 -16.95 -14.96 5.82
N GLN A 174 -16.97 -14.31 4.65
CA GLN A 174 -17.15 -15.02 3.37
C GLN A 174 -15.94 -15.90 3.01
N ILE A 175 -14.72 -15.48 3.34
CA ILE A 175 -13.50 -16.28 3.11
C ILE A 175 -13.42 -17.44 4.11
N LEU A 176 -13.66 -17.18 5.40
CA LEU A 176 -13.56 -18.17 6.48
C LEU A 176 -14.62 -19.28 6.39
N ASN A 177 -15.80 -18.99 5.84
CA ASN A 177 -16.89 -19.95 5.68
C ASN A 177 -16.99 -20.55 4.25
N ASN A 178 -16.01 -20.31 3.37
CA ASN A 178 -15.98 -20.91 2.03
C ASN A 178 -14.96 -22.07 1.98
N GLU A 179 -15.42 -23.28 1.71
CA GLU A 179 -14.57 -24.47 1.55
C GLU A 179 -13.58 -24.34 0.39
N GLU A 180 -13.88 -23.54 -0.66
CA GLU A 180 -12.91 -23.25 -1.73
C GLU A 180 -11.69 -22.43 -1.24
N CYS A 181 -11.84 -21.69 -0.13
CA CYS A 181 -10.79 -20.87 0.48
C CYS A 181 -9.97 -21.63 1.53
N GLU A 182 -10.33 -22.88 1.83
CA GLU A 182 -9.59 -23.75 2.74
C GLU A 182 -8.53 -24.56 1.98
N VAL A 183 -7.35 -24.73 2.59
CA VAL A 183 -6.29 -25.56 1.99
C VAL A 183 -6.65 -27.03 2.17
N GLN A 184 -6.72 -27.80 1.08
CA GLN A 184 -7.13 -29.21 1.10
C GLN A 184 -6.31 -30.03 2.12
N GLY A 185 -6.98 -30.59 3.13
CA GLY A 185 -6.35 -31.37 4.21
C GLY A 185 -5.65 -30.55 5.29
N ARG A 186 -5.83 -29.22 5.28
CA ARG A 186 -5.25 -28.25 6.23
C ARG A 186 -6.31 -27.19 6.63
N PRO A 187 -7.32 -27.57 7.43
CA PRO A 187 -8.38 -26.66 7.87
C PRO A 187 -7.89 -25.52 8.78
N ASP A 188 -6.67 -25.64 9.31
CA ASP A 188 -5.95 -24.59 10.02
C ASP A 188 -5.43 -23.46 9.10
N LEU A 189 -5.52 -23.64 7.78
CA LEU A 189 -4.99 -22.74 6.76
C LEU A 189 -6.09 -22.22 5.81
N VAL A 190 -6.08 -20.91 5.55
CA VAL A 190 -7.07 -20.22 4.72
C VAL A 190 -6.39 -19.25 3.73
N GLN A 191 -6.89 -19.19 2.50
CA GLN A 191 -6.41 -18.27 1.46
C GLN A 191 -7.52 -17.84 0.50
N GLY A 192 -7.40 -16.65 -0.09
CA GLY A 192 -8.25 -16.25 -1.21
C GLY A 192 -8.80 -14.83 -1.08
N GLN A 193 -9.97 -14.61 -1.66
CA GLN A 193 -10.49 -13.29 -1.97
C GLN A 193 -12.02 -13.24 -1.92
N ALA A 194 -12.57 -12.23 -1.24
CA ALA A 194 -13.99 -11.90 -1.26
C ALA A 194 -14.21 -10.49 -1.78
N PHE A 195 -15.25 -10.30 -2.59
CA PHE A 195 -15.63 -9.02 -3.20
C PHE A 195 -16.89 -8.44 -2.55
N ASP A 196 -16.98 -7.11 -2.46
CA ASP A 196 -18.11 -6.41 -1.84
C ASP A 196 -19.26 -6.07 -2.80
N GLY A 197 -19.05 -6.21 -4.11
CA GLY A 197 -19.96 -5.77 -5.16
C GLY A 197 -19.82 -4.31 -5.61
N ASP A 198 -19.05 -3.48 -4.88
CA ASP A 198 -18.83 -2.05 -5.14
C ASP A 198 -17.40 -1.75 -5.66
N GLU A 199 -16.75 -2.70 -6.34
CA GLU A 199 -15.35 -2.64 -6.82
C GLU A 199 -14.28 -2.64 -5.69
N PHE A 200 -14.54 -3.28 -4.54
CA PHE A 200 -13.54 -3.60 -3.52
C PHE A 200 -13.47 -5.09 -3.27
N ASN A 201 -12.33 -5.50 -2.72
CA ASN A 201 -12.12 -6.86 -2.28
C ASN A 201 -11.18 -6.90 -1.08
N VAL A 202 -11.38 -7.92 -0.25
CA VAL A 202 -10.39 -8.35 0.73
C VAL A 202 -9.60 -9.52 0.14
N ILE A 203 -8.29 -9.54 0.31
CA ILE A 203 -7.43 -10.70 0.05
C ILE A 203 -6.79 -11.16 1.37
N VAL A 204 -6.86 -12.46 1.63
CA VAL A 204 -6.28 -13.14 2.78
C VAL A 204 -5.14 -14.05 2.31
N ARG A 205 -3.97 -13.88 2.91
CA ARG A 205 -2.75 -14.68 2.64
C ARG A 205 -1.72 -14.52 3.76
N ALA A 206 -0.72 -15.39 3.79
CA ALA A 206 0.47 -15.17 4.59
C ALA A 206 1.33 -14.01 4.04
N ASP A 207 1.81 -13.18 4.94
CA ASP A 207 2.74 -12.06 4.71
C ASP A 207 3.34 -11.63 6.04
N THR A 208 4.65 -11.36 6.08
CA THR A 208 5.38 -11.07 7.32
C THR A 208 4.90 -9.78 7.96
N CYS A 209 4.56 -9.76 9.25
CA CYS A 209 4.00 -8.56 9.89
C CYS A 209 5.01 -7.41 10.13
N ASP A 210 6.27 -7.53 9.66
CA ASP A 210 7.28 -6.47 9.70
C ASP A 210 6.92 -5.23 8.85
N GLY A 211 6.64 -4.10 9.49
CA GLY A 211 6.62 -2.79 8.84
C GLY A 211 5.39 -2.52 7.95
N PRO A 212 5.40 -1.42 7.17
CA PRO A 212 4.18 -0.75 6.68
C PRO A 212 3.51 -1.41 5.47
N GLY A 213 3.45 -2.75 5.41
CA GLY A 213 2.78 -3.51 4.35
C GLY A 213 3.52 -3.45 3.01
N MET A 214 4.81 -3.78 2.98
CA MET A 214 5.57 -3.89 1.73
C MET A 214 5.68 -5.34 1.26
N VAL A 215 5.17 -5.64 0.07
CA VAL A 215 5.34 -6.97 -0.56
C VAL A 215 6.84 -7.26 -0.75
N ARG A 216 7.37 -8.26 -0.03
CA ARG A 216 8.72 -8.83 -0.25
C ARG A 216 8.84 -9.40 -1.66
N ARG A 217 10.05 -9.45 -2.22
CA ARG A 217 10.25 -10.05 -3.54
C ARG A 217 10.12 -11.57 -3.45
N GLU A 218 9.67 -12.16 -4.54
CA GLU A 218 9.71 -13.61 -4.75
C GLU A 218 11.19 -14.04 -4.76
N GLY A 219 11.59 -14.85 -3.76
CA GLY A 219 13.00 -15.16 -3.47
C GLY A 219 13.61 -14.45 -2.24
N GLU A 220 12.84 -13.68 -1.46
CA GLU A 220 13.24 -13.12 -0.14
C GLU A 220 12.59 -13.90 1.04
N LEU A 221 12.42 -15.23 0.87
CA LEU A 221 11.88 -16.20 1.84
C LEU A 221 12.92 -17.29 2.15
#